data_AF-A0A2W4M2F6-F1
#
_entry.id   AF-A0A2W4M2F6-F1
#
_cell.length_a   1.000
_cell.length_b   1.000
_cell.length_c   1.000
_cell.angle_alpha   90.00
_cell.angle_beta   90.00
_cell.angle_gamma   90.00
#
_symmetry.space_group_name_H-M   'P 1'
#
loop_
_entity.id
_entity.type
_entity.pdbx_description
1 polymer ?
#
loop_
_entity_poly.entity_id
_entity_poly.type
_entity_poly.pdbx_seq_one_letter_code
_entity_poly.pdbx_strand_id
1 'polypeptide(L)'
;LDLDLTTEPLGTGSDGAPVYLKDIWPSPAEIQEVIAGAVDSEMFKKSYAGVYSGDENWNAIEVPEGQLYQWDEKSTYVKHPPYFAGMTMKPEPIADVRGARVLALLGDSVTTDHISPAGSIARSSPAAQYLVSLGVQPADFNSYGARRGNHEVMMRGTFANIRLRNQLAPGTEGGVTIHVPSGEQMSIYDAAMRYQQEGTPLIVIAGKEYGTGSSRDWAAKGTMLLGVKAVIAESFERIHRSNLVGMGVLPLQFKEGQDAHSLGLTGKESYEIIGLNGGAAKMVTVVATPASGVPIKFEVRVRIDTPKEREYFQHGGILHYVLRQLAAANKAA
;
A
#
# COMPACT_ATOMS: atom_id res chain seq x y z
N LEU A 1 23.81 18.36 10.33
CA LEU A 1 25.07 18.38 11.10
C LEU A 1 25.81 19.63 10.63
N ASP A 2 26.26 20.49 11.55
CA ASP A 2 26.91 21.77 11.23
C ASP A 2 28.33 21.76 11.84
N LEU A 3 29.18 20.89 11.31
CA LEU A 3 30.56 20.64 11.75
C LEU A 3 31.34 20.01 10.59
N ASP A 4 32.48 20.60 10.20
CA ASP A 4 33.42 20.01 9.26
C ASP A 4 34.33 19.00 9.97
N LEU A 5 33.95 17.72 9.87
CA LEU A 5 34.67 16.58 10.47
C LEU A 5 36.11 16.39 9.99
N THR A 6 36.54 17.11 8.94
CA THR A 6 37.89 17.02 8.39
C THR A 6 38.85 18.04 9.01
N THR A 7 38.33 19.17 9.50
CA THR A 7 39.14 20.28 10.01
C THR A 7 38.78 20.72 11.42
N GLU A 8 37.58 20.39 11.90
CA GLU A 8 37.09 20.76 13.22
C GLU A 8 37.21 19.57 14.20
N PRO A 9 37.66 19.80 15.44
CA PRO A 9 37.74 18.75 16.45
C PRO A 9 36.35 18.33 16.94
N LEU A 10 36.20 17.05 17.27
CA LEU A 10 35.01 16.49 17.92
C LEU A 10 34.91 16.91 19.39
N GLY A 11 36.06 17.21 20.00
CA GLY A 11 36.16 17.61 21.39
C GLY A 11 37.61 17.73 21.84
N THR A 12 37.82 17.79 23.15
CA THR A 12 39.13 17.86 23.78
C THR A 12 39.37 16.59 24.59
N GLY A 13 40.53 15.96 24.38
CA GLY A 13 40.97 14.78 25.10
C GLY A 13 41.28 15.07 26.56
N SER A 14 41.45 14.00 27.36
CA SER A 14 41.82 14.10 28.78
C SER A 14 43.19 14.73 29.02
N ASP A 15 44.02 14.80 27.98
CA ASP A 15 45.32 15.45 27.93
C ASP A 15 45.25 16.94 27.53
N GLY A 16 44.04 17.45 27.23
CA GLY A 16 43.83 18.82 26.76
C GLY A 16 44.04 19.02 25.26
N ALA A 17 44.35 17.96 24.49
CA ALA A 17 44.55 18.06 23.05
C ALA A 17 43.22 18.00 22.28
N PRO A 18 43.08 18.69 21.13
CA PRO A 18 41.92 18.53 20.27
C PRO A 18 41.88 17.11 19.66
N VAL A 19 40.74 16.45 19.74
CA VAL A 19 40.49 15.12 19.17
C VAL A 19 39.68 15.26 17.89
N TYR A 20 40.20 14.75 16.79
CA TYR A 20 39.57 14.76 15.48
C TYR A 20 38.98 13.39 15.15
N LEU A 21 38.08 13.35 14.15
CA LEU A 21 37.51 12.08 13.68
C LEU A 21 38.60 11.09 13.25
N LYS A 22 39.63 11.56 12.54
CA LYS A 22 40.76 10.74 12.09
C LYS A 22 41.56 10.09 13.23
N ASP A 23 41.50 10.66 14.45
CA ASP A 23 42.27 10.16 15.58
C ASP A 23 41.59 8.95 16.24
N ILE A 24 40.28 8.78 16.02
CA ILE A 24 39.47 7.72 16.62
C ILE A 24 38.82 6.78 15.60
N TRP A 25 38.94 7.09 14.30
CA TRP A 25 38.36 6.27 13.24
C TRP A 25 39.24 5.03 13.01
N PRO A 26 38.73 3.81 13.27
CA PRO A 26 39.55 2.62 13.13
C PRO A 26 39.91 2.39 11.66
N SER A 27 41.15 1.98 11.43
CA SER A 27 41.62 1.58 10.12
C SER A 27 40.97 0.25 9.68
N PRO A 28 40.89 -0.03 8.36
CA PRO A 28 40.43 -1.33 7.89
C PRO A 28 41.22 -2.52 8.46
N ALA A 29 42.52 -2.34 8.76
CA ALA A 29 43.35 -3.38 9.34
C ALA A 29 42.96 -3.69 10.80
N GLU A 30 42.77 -2.66 11.64
CA GLU A 30 42.32 -2.82 13.03
C GLU A 30 40.93 -3.47 13.09
N ILE A 31 40.02 -3.10 12.17
CA ILE A 31 38.69 -3.75 12.08
C ILE A 31 38.82 -5.24 11.75
N GLN A 32 39.66 -5.60 10.76
CA GLN A 32 39.84 -7.00 10.35
C GLN A 32 40.49 -7.85 11.45
N GLU A 33 41.47 -7.29 12.17
CA GLU A 33 42.12 -7.97 13.29
C GLU A 33 41.11 -8.29 14.40
N VAL A 34 40.28 -7.31 14.78
CA VAL A 34 39.23 -7.51 15.79
C VAL A 34 38.19 -8.53 15.31
N ILE A 35 37.75 -8.48 14.05
CA ILE A 35 36.81 -9.48 13.50
C ILE A 35 37.42 -10.89 13.57
N ALA A 36 38.67 -11.05 13.14
CA ALA A 36 39.34 -12.36 13.15
C ALA A 36 39.56 -12.92 14.56
N GLY A 37 39.77 -12.05 15.55
CA GLY A 37 39.95 -12.45 16.95
C GLY A 37 38.66 -12.62 17.75
N ALA A 38 37.56 -11.99 17.33
CA ALA A 38 36.33 -11.93 18.11
C ALA A 38 35.13 -12.66 17.49
N VAL A 39 35.18 -13.02 16.20
CA VAL A 39 34.08 -13.70 15.50
C VAL A 39 34.53 -15.10 15.07
N ASP A 40 33.97 -16.12 15.70
CA ASP A 40 34.26 -17.52 15.38
C ASP A 40 33.00 -18.33 15.02
N SER A 41 33.22 -19.54 14.48
CA SER A 41 32.12 -20.42 14.06
C SER A 41 31.25 -20.94 15.22
N GLU A 42 31.79 -21.01 16.44
CA GLU A 42 31.06 -21.51 17.61
C GLU A 42 30.00 -20.50 18.07
N MET A 43 30.25 -19.20 17.92
CA MET A 43 29.24 -18.16 18.17
C MET A 43 27.99 -18.36 17.30
N PHE A 44 28.16 -18.70 16.02
CA PHE A 44 27.06 -19.01 15.13
C PHE A 44 26.35 -20.30 15.56
N LYS A 45 27.09 -21.40 15.75
CA LYS A 45 26.49 -22.68 16.19
C LYS A 45 25.68 -22.51 17.48
N LYS A 46 26.21 -21.79 18.46
CA LYS A 46 25.54 -21.50 19.73
C LYS A 46 24.26 -20.68 19.54
N SER A 47 24.32 -19.62 18.72
CA SER A 47 23.15 -18.76 18.47
C SER A 47 22.04 -19.50 17.72
N TYR A 48 22.40 -20.34 16.74
CA TYR A 48 21.42 -21.10 15.96
C TYR A 48 20.89 -22.34 16.69
N ALA A 49 21.62 -22.90 17.65
CA ALA A 49 21.16 -24.06 18.43
C ALA A 49 19.86 -23.79 19.20
N GLY A 50 19.59 -22.54 19.58
CA GLY A 50 18.40 -22.14 20.36
C GLY A 50 17.40 -21.28 19.61
N VAL A 51 17.52 -21.10 18.29
CA VAL A 51 16.68 -20.11 17.56
C VAL A 51 15.18 -20.40 17.66
N TYR A 52 14.79 -21.66 17.88
CA TYR A 52 13.40 -22.08 18.02
C TYR A 52 12.98 -22.35 19.47
N SER A 53 13.89 -22.25 20.45
CA SER A 53 13.53 -22.56 21.84
C SER A 53 12.64 -21.50 22.47
N GLY A 54 12.71 -20.25 21.99
CA GLY A 54 11.97 -19.13 22.56
C GLY A 54 12.34 -18.86 24.03
N ASP A 55 11.66 -17.89 24.63
CA ASP A 55 11.67 -17.67 26.08
C ASP A 55 10.44 -18.32 26.75
N GLU A 56 10.30 -18.16 28.07
CA GLU A 56 9.14 -18.68 28.81
C GLU A 56 7.82 -18.12 28.28
N ASN A 57 7.80 -16.84 27.87
CA ASN A 57 6.60 -16.21 27.31
C ASN A 57 6.19 -16.85 25.99
N TRP A 58 7.14 -17.08 25.07
CA TRP A 58 6.89 -17.74 23.78
C TRP A 58 6.34 -19.15 23.97
N ASN A 59 6.95 -19.93 24.86
CA ASN A 59 6.55 -21.31 25.10
C ASN A 59 5.22 -21.43 25.85
N ALA A 60 4.79 -20.39 26.57
CA ALA A 60 3.51 -20.35 27.28
C ALA A 60 2.32 -19.93 26.38
N ILE A 61 2.55 -19.57 25.11
CA ILE A 61 1.46 -19.22 24.19
C ILE A 61 0.66 -20.48 23.86
N GLU A 62 -0.61 -20.48 24.25
CA GLU A 62 -1.54 -21.53 23.85
C GLU A 62 -1.87 -21.41 22.36
N VAL A 63 -1.59 -22.46 21.59
CA VAL A 63 -1.88 -22.53 20.16
C VAL A 63 -2.99 -23.57 19.93
N PRO A 64 -4.15 -23.17 19.38
CA PRO A 64 -5.22 -24.12 19.06
C PRO A 64 -4.75 -25.17 18.04
N GLU A 65 -5.15 -26.42 18.23
CA GLU A 65 -4.90 -27.49 17.26
C GLU A 65 -5.83 -27.39 16.05
N GLY A 66 -5.34 -27.73 14.86
CA GLY A 66 -6.13 -27.83 13.64
C GLY A 66 -5.47 -27.21 12.40
N GLN A 67 -6.01 -27.52 11.22
CA GLN A 67 -5.53 -26.98 9.94
C GLN A 67 -6.24 -25.69 9.51
N LEU A 68 -7.40 -25.41 10.11
CA LEU A 68 -8.21 -24.22 9.82
C LEU A 68 -8.13 -23.25 11.00
N TYR A 69 -7.84 -21.99 10.70
CA TYR A 69 -7.80 -20.94 11.71
C TYR A 69 -9.20 -20.64 12.24
N GLN A 70 -9.36 -20.72 13.56
CA GLN A 70 -10.61 -20.40 14.25
C GLN A 70 -10.70 -18.87 14.44
N TRP A 71 -11.54 -18.22 13.64
CA TRP A 71 -11.70 -16.77 13.70
C TRP A 71 -12.43 -16.34 14.97
N ASP A 72 -11.80 -15.50 15.77
CA ASP A 72 -12.45 -14.82 16.89
C ASP A 72 -13.10 -13.51 16.42
N GLU A 73 -14.44 -13.47 16.43
CA GLU A 73 -15.21 -12.28 16.07
C GLU A 73 -14.92 -11.07 16.97
N LYS A 74 -14.43 -11.28 18.20
CA LYS A 74 -14.06 -10.20 19.13
C LYS A 74 -12.65 -9.69 18.91
N SER A 75 -11.81 -10.41 18.16
CA SER A 75 -10.44 -10.00 17.91
C SER A 75 -10.39 -8.65 17.19
N THR A 76 -9.56 -7.75 17.72
CA THR A 76 -9.24 -6.46 17.09
C THR A 76 -7.93 -6.50 16.32
N TYR A 77 -7.26 -7.66 16.29
CA TYR A 77 -5.94 -7.86 15.64
C TYR A 77 -6.01 -8.74 14.40
N VAL A 78 -6.83 -9.79 14.41
CA VAL A 78 -6.93 -10.77 13.33
C VAL A 78 -8.40 -10.90 12.92
N LYS A 79 -8.72 -10.55 11.68
CA LYS A 79 -10.09 -10.60 11.13
C LYS A 79 -10.11 -11.32 9.79
N HIS A 80 -11.16 -12.09 9.54
CA HIS A 80 -11.35 -12.79 8.27
C HIS A 80 -11.57 -11.79 7.13
N PRO A 81 -10.63 -11.64 6.17
CA PRO A 81 -10.74 -10.63 5.13
C PRO A 81 -11.68 -11.06 4.00
N PRO A 82 -12.37 -10.12 3.35
CA PRO A 82 -13.38 -10.43 2.33
C PRO A 82 -12.77 -10.76 0.95
N TYR A 83 -11.48 -11.08 0.86
CA TYR A 83 -10.76 -11.23 -0.41
C TYR A 83 -11.39 -12.24 -1.36
N PHE A 84 -12.04 -13.28 -0.83
CA PHE A 84 -12.62 -14.37 -1.59
C PHE A 84 -14.16 -14.37 -1.58
N ALA A 85 -14.79 -13.32 -1.04
CA ALA A 85 -16.25 -13.25 -0.96
C ALA A 85 -16.88 -13.27 -2.37
N GLY A 86 -17.83 -14.18 -2.59
CA GLY A 86 -18.49 -14.36 -3.89
C GLY A 86 -17.61 -15.01 -4.99
N MET A 87 -16.41 -15.47 -4.66
CA MET A 87 -15.50 -16.06 -5.63
C MET A 87 -16.05 -17.40 -6.19
N THR A 88 -15.98 -17.55 -7.51
CA THR A 88 -16.33 -18.79 -8.22
C THR A 88 -15.10 -19.45 -8.86
N MET A 89 -15.26 -20.73 -9.27
CA MET A 89 -14.19 -21.49 -9.93
C MET A 89 -13.79 -20.91 -11.30
N LYS A 90 -14.73 -20.31 -12.04
CA LYS A 90 -14.47 -19.70 -13.34
C LYS A 90 -14.33 -18.18 -13.16
N PRO A 91 -13.21 -17.55 -13.54
CA PRO A 91 -13.08 -16.11 -13.45
C PRO A 91 -14.16 -15.38 -14.25
N GLU A 92 -14.63 -14.25 -13.72
CA GLU A 92 -15.50 -13.34 -14.47
C GLU A 92 -14.71 -12.66 -15.59
N PRO A 93 -15.33 -12.37 -16.75
CA PRO A 93 -14.69 -11.60 -17.80
C PRO A 93 -14.30 -10.20 -17.32
N ILE A 94 -13.09 -9.74 -17.66
CA ILE A 94 -12.68 -8.36 -17.42
C ILE A 94 -13.46 -7.44 -18.35
N ALA A 95 -14.33 -6.62 -17.77
CA ALA A 95 -15.14 -5.63 -18.46
C ALA A 95 -14.53 -4.22 -18.36
N ASP A 96 -14.93 -3.35 -19.29
CA ASP A 96 -14.62 -1.92 -19.26
C ASP A 96 -15.13 -1.27 -17.96
N VAL A 97 -14.39 -0.28 -17.46
CA VAL A 97 -14.81 0.50 -16.28
C VAL A 97 -15.64 1.67 -16.77
N ARG A 98 -16.86 1.83 -16.25
CA ARG A 98 -17.79 2.90 -16.68
C ARG A 98 -18.30 3.70 -15.50
N GLY A 99 -18.46 5.01 -15.69
CA GLY A 99 -19.02 5.91 -14.70
C GLY A 99 -18.18 6.05 -13.43
N ALA A 100 -16.86 5.79 -13.51
CA ALA A 100 -16.00 5.86 -12.34
C ALA A 100 -15.78 7.29 -11.84
N ARG A 101 -15.45 7.41 -10.56
CA ARG A 101 -15.06 8.68 -9.91
C ARG A 101 -13.63 8.61 -9.38
N VAL A 102 -12.96 9.75 -9.34
CA VAL A 102 -11.63 9.85 -8.72
C VAL A 102 -11.80 9.90 -7.20
N LEU A 103 -11.20 8.94 -6.51
CA LEU A 103 -11.18 8.93 -5.04
C LEU A 103 -10.08 9.85 -4.50
N ALA A 104 -8.94 9.90 -5.19
CA ALA A 104 -7.80 10.76 -4.87
C ALA A 104 -7.08 11.19 -6.14
N LEU A 105 -6.76 12.49 -6.22
CA LEU A 105 -5.89 13.08 -7.23
C LEU A 105 -4.61 13.54 -6.54
N LEU A 106 -3.50 12.86 -6.84
CA LEU A 106 -2.25 12.97 -6.09
C LEU A 106 -1.13 13.51 -6.96
N GLY A 107 -0.12 14.12 -6.33
CA GLY A 107 1.08 14.59 -7.01
C GLY A 107 2.16 13.50 -7.21
N ASP A 108 3.39 13.96 -7.31
CA ASP A 108 4.59 13.12 -7.48
C ASP A 108 5.04 12.43 -6.19
N SER A 109 5.80 11.34 -6.35
CA SER A 109 6.53 10.61 -5.32
C SER A 109 5.67 10.22 -4.10
N VAL A 110 4.41 9.86 -4.36
CA VAL A 110 3.51 9.30 -3.33
C VAL A 110 4.06 7.96 -2.87
N THR A 111 4.70 7.96 -1.71
CA THR A 111 5.24 6.73 -1.12
C THR A 111 4.17 5.73 -0.67
N THR A 112 4.55 4.46 -0.50
CA THR A 112 3.68 3.44 0.13
C THR A 112 3.32 3.76 1.59
N ASP A 113 4.06 4.64 2.27
CA ASP A 113 3.70 5.12 3.61
C ASP A 113 2.56 6.15 3.55
N HIS A 114 2.46 6.92 2.47
CA HIS A 114 1.30 7.76 2.23
C HIS A 114 0.04 6.93 1.93
N ILE A 115 0.19 5.84 1.17
CA ILE A 115 -0.92 4.95 0.77
C ILE A 115 -1.34 4.04 1.94
N SER A 116 -0.39 3.49 2.70
CA SER A 116 -0.64 2.57 3.81
C SER A 116 0.33 2.90 4.95
N PRO A 117 0.03 3.91 5.79
CA PRO A 117 0.84 4.26 6.95
C PRO A 117 1.01 3.06 7.89
N ALA A 118 2.17 2.96 8.54
CA ALA A 118 2.46 1.90 9.50
C ALA A 118 2.56 2.40 10.95
N GLY A 119 2.67 3.72 11.15
CA GLY A 119 2.83 4.35 12.45
C GLY A 119 1.54 4.45 13.26
N SER A 120 1.49 5.43 14.16
CA SER A 120 0.38 5.63 15.09
C SER A 120 -0.95 5.96 14.40
N ILE A 121 -2.04 5.51 15.01
CA ILE A 121 -3.40 5.79 14.55
C ILE A 121 -3.87 7.14 15.14
N ALA A 122 -4.18 8.11 14.28
CA ALA A 122 -4.66 9.42 14.73
C ALA A 122 -6.04 9.30 15.39
N ARG A 123 -6.26 9.99 16.53
CA ARG A 123 -7.49 9.88 17.34
C ARG A 123 -8.77 10.27 16.60
N SER A 124 -8.67 11.17 15.64
CA SER A 124 -9.80 11.63 14.81
C SER A 124 -10.03 10.77 13.57
N SER A 125 -9.20 9.74 13.33
CA SER A 125 -9.28 8.93 12.11
C SER A 125 -10.46 7.94 12.15
N PRO A 126 -10.96 7.49 10.98
CA PRO A 126 -11.95 6.43 10.91
C PRO A 126 -11.51 5.15 11.64
N ALA A 127 -10.22 4.80 11.56
CA ALA A 127 -9.66 3.63 12.24
C ALA A 127 -9.77 3.74 13.76
N ALA A 128 -9.51 4.94 14.33
CA ALA A 128 -9.69 5.18 15.76
C ALA A 128 -11.16 5.08 16.17
N GLN A 129 -12.09 5.65 15.39
CA GLN A 129 -13.53 5.54 15.65
C GLN A 129 -14.01 4.09 15.66
N TYR A 130 -13.52 3.28 14.72
CA TYR A 130 -13.79 1.83 14.67
C TYR A 130 -13.23 1.08 15.88
N LEU A 131 -11.99 1.38 16.31
CA LEU A 131 -11.42 0.73 17.48
C LEU A 131 -12.17 1.10 18.77
N VAL A 132 -12.57 2.38 18.91
CA VAL A 132 -13.36 2.85 20.05
C VAL A 132 -14.74 2.22 20.08
N SER A 133 -15.40 2.03 18.92
CA SER A 133 -16.70 1.35 18.88
C SER A 133 -16.63 -0.12 19.31
N LEU A 134 -15.44 -0.73 19.27
CA LEU A 134 -15.16 -2.07 19.80
C LEU A 134 -14.66 -2.04 21.26
N GLY A 135 -14.63 -0.88 21.92
CA GLY A 135 -14.20 -0.72 23.31
C GLY A 135 -12.69 -0.56 23.52
N VAL A 136 -11.89 -0.46 22.45
CA VAL A 136 -10.43 -0.26 22.56
C VAL A 136 -10.14 1.18 22.96
N GLN A 137 -9.33 1.36 24.01
CA GLN A 137 -8.95 2.68 24.48
C GLN A 137 -7.83 3.29 23.62
N PRO A 138 -7.73 4.63 23.52
CA PRO A 138 -6.71 5.29 22.70
C PRO A 138 -5.26 4.91 23.03
N ALA A 139 -4.96 4.55 24.27
CA ALA A 139 -3.64 4.05 24.68
C ALA A 139 -3.31 2.68 24.04
N ASP A 140 -4.33 1.89 23.73
CA ASP A 140 -4.23 0.52 23.22
C ASP A 140 -4.45 0.43 21.70
N PHE A 141 -4.59 1.56 20.99
CA PHE A 141 -4.69 1.56 19.53
C PHE A 141 -3.52 0.86 18.87
N ASN A 142 -2.33 0.96 19.49
CA ASN A 142 -1.07 0.49 18.91
C ASN A 142 -0.82 1.21 17.57
N SER A 143 -0.07 0.59 16.67
CA SER A 143 0.25 1.12 15.34
C SER A 143 -0.59 0.46 14.24
N TYR A 144 -0.73 1.11 13.08
CA TYR A 144 -1.27 0.44 11.89
C TYR A 144 -0.47 -0.83 11.54
N GLY A 145 0.86 -0.81 11.72
CA GLY A 145 1.70 -1.99 11.52
C GLY A 145 1.28 -3.19 12.37
N ALA A 146 0.99 -2.96 13.66
CA ALA A 146 0.52 -4.01 14.57
C ALA A 146 -0.90 -4.51 14.25
N ARG A 147 -1.70 -3.73 13.53
CA ARG A 147 -3.10 -4.04 13.16
C ARG A 147 -3.23 -4.68 11.77
N ARG A 148 -2.13 -5.08 11.13
CA ARG A 148 -2.10 -5.63 9.76
C ARG A 148 -2.93 -6.90 9.53
N GLY A 149 -3.23 -7.67 10.58
CA GLY A 149 -4.13 -8.83 10.52
C GLY A 149 -5.61 -8.46 10.49
N ASN A 150 -5.95 -7.19 10.71
CA ASN A 150 -7.31 -6.68 10.76
C ASN A 150 -7.59 -5.76 9.57
N HIS A 151 -8.28 -6.30 8.56
CA HIS A 151 -8.59 -5.55 7.35
C HIS A 151 -9.46 -4.32 7.59
N GLU A 152 -10.34 -4.32 8.59
CA GLU A 152 -11.21 -3.17 8.91
C GLU A 152 -10.39 -1.95 9.36
N VAL A 153 -9.34 -2.17 10.15
CA VAL A 153 -8.42 -1.10 10.57
C VAL A 153 -7.57 -0.63 9.40
N MET A 154 -7.03 -1.58 8.63
CA MET A 154 -6.10 -1.25 7.54
C MET A 154 -6.79 -0.56 6.36
N MET A 155 -8.04 -0.94 6.04
CA MET A 155 -8.87 -0.22 5.06
C MET A 155 -9.09 1.23 5.48
N ARG A 156 -9.45 1.46 6.75
CA ARG A 156 -9.64 2.79 7.33
C ARG A 156 -8.35 3.60 7.41
N GLY A 157 -7.20 2.91 7.48
CA GLY A 157 -5.88 3.50 7.42
C GLY A 157 -5.36 3.78 6.01
N THR A 158 -6.01 3.27 4.97
CA THR A 158 -5.55 3.43 3.60
C THR A 158 -5.74 4.88 3.16
N PHE A 159 -4.67 5.49 2.65
CA PHE A 159 -4.53 6.92 2.38
C PHE A 159 -4.71 7.83 3.61
N ALA A 160 -4.65 7.31 4.84
CA ALA A 160 -4.86 8.09 6.05
C ALA A 160 -3.59 8.77 6.60
N ASN A 161 -2.50 8.78 5.83
CA ASN A 161 -1.27 9.44 6.26
C ASN A 161 -1.49 10.94 6.43
N ILE A 162 -1.10 11.49 7.57
CA ILE A 162 -1.30 12.91 7.93
C ILE A 162 -0.61 13.90 6.97
N ARG A 163 0.36 13.46 6.16
CA ARG A 163 1.08 14.28 5.18
C ARG A 163 0.59 14.09 3.75
N LEU A 164 -0.41 13.23 3.53
CA LEU A 164 -0.98 13.07 2.19
C LEU A 164 -1.63 14.38 1.76
N ARG A 165 -1.34 14.80 0.52
CA ARG A 165 -1.92 15.99 -0.10
C ARG A 165 -2.76 15.57 -1.30
N ASN A 166 -4.07 15.73 -1.18
CA ASN A 166 -5.03 15.36 -2.22
C ASN A 166 -5.52 16.63 -2.93
N GLN A 167 -5.29 16.73 -4.23
CA GLN A 167 -5.66 17.88 -5.05
C GLN A 167 -7.18 18.03 -5.21
N LEU A 168 -7.97 16.99 -4.91
CA LEU A 168 -9.42 17.10 -4.81
C LEU A 168 -9.88 17.97 -3.62
N ALA A 169 -9.08 18.04 -2.55
CA ALA A 169 -9.36 18.82 -1.35
C ALA A 169 -8.20 19.80 -1.07
N PRO A 170 -8.02 20.83 -1.91
CA PRO A 170 -6.88 21.74 -1.81
C PRO A 170 -6.86 22.47 -0.46
N GLY A 171 -5.66 22.67 0.09
CA GLY A 171 -5.47 23.31 1.39
C GLY A 171 -5.61 22.37 2.60
N THR A 172 -5.90 21.09 2.37
CA THR A 172 -5.93 20.05 3.41
C THR A 172 -4.68 19.18 3.37
N GLU A 173 -4.31 18.62 4.52
CA GLU A 173 -3.35 17.52 4.64
C GLU A 173 -4.01 16.36 5.40
N GLY A 174 -3.64 15.13 5.06
CA GLY A 174 -4.21 13.92 5.65
C GLY A 174 -5.04 13.11 4.66
N GLY A 175 -5.71 12.08 5.17
CA GLY A 175 -6.61 11.23 4.39
C GLY A 175 -7.95 11.86 4.08
N VAL A 176 -7.95 13.03 3.45
CA VAL A 176 -9.12 13.85 3.15
C VAL A 176 -9.39 13.85 1.64
N THR A 177 -10.66 13.83 1.25
CA THR A 177 -11.11 13.97 -0.14
C THR A 177 -12.47 14.66 -0.21
N ILE A 178 -12.97 14.86 -1.43
CA ILE A 178 -14.33 15.36 -1.68
C ILE A 178 -15.16 14.26 -2.33
N HIS A 179 -16.33 13.99 -1.77
CA HIS A 179 -17.35 13.20 -2.45
C HIS A 179 -17.99 14.06 -3.56
N VAL A 180 -17.47 13.92 -4.78
CA VAL A 180 -17.71 14.80 -5.94
C VAL A 180 -19.20 15.07 -6.19
N PRO A 181 -20.12 14.09 -6.21
CA PRO A 181 -21.55 14.35 -6.44
C PRO A 181 -22.18 15.29 -5.40
N SER A 182 -21.76 15.19 -4.13
CA SER A 182 -22.30 16.01 -3.04
C SER A 182 -21.52 17.28 -2.75
N GLY A 183 -20.26 17.35 -3.17
CA GLY A 183 -19.32 18.42 -2.77
C GLY A 183 -18.84 18.36 -1.32
N GLU A 184 -19.26 17.35 -0.55
CA GLU A 184 -18.90 17.20 0.86
C GLU A 184 -17.45 16.73 1.02
N GLN A 185 -16.70 17.42 1.88
CA GLN A 185 -15.35 17.01 2.29
C GLN A 185 -15.44 15.97 3.42
N MET A 186 -14.74 14.86 3.27
CA MET A 186 -14.73 13.76 4.25
C MET A 186 -13.43 12.95 4.19
N SER A 187 -13.30 11.92 5.02
CA SER A 187 -12.15 11.03 4.93
C SER A 187 -12.20 10.21 3.63
N ILE A 188 -11.04 9.81 3.12
CA ILE A 188 -10.96 8.94 1.93
C ILE A 188 -11.70 7.61 2.16
N TYR A 189 -11.63 7.05 3.37
CA TYR A 189 -12.36 5.84 3.71
C TYR A 189 -13.88 6.06 3.62
N ASP A 190 -14.41 7.13 4.23
CA ASP A 190 -15.85 7.38 4.24
C ASP A 190 -16.38 7.65 2.82
N ALA A 191 -15.63 8.40 2.02
CA ALA A 191 -15.95 8.64 0.61
C ALA A 191 -15.97 7.32 -0.18
N ALA A 192 -14.99 6.45 0.02
CA ALA A 192 -14.94 5.14 -0.64
C ALA A 192 -16.14 4.26 -0.28
N MET A 193 -16.50 4.20 1.01
CA MET A 193 -17.67 3.43 1.46
C MET A 193 -18.98 4.00 0.91
N ARG A 194 -19.10 5.33 0.83
CA ARG A 194 -20.26 5.98 0.22
C ARG A 194 -20.39 5.66 -1.26
N TYR A 195 -19.32 5.79 -2.04
CA TYR A 195 -19.35 5.41 -3.46
C TYR A 195 -19.64 3.92 -3.67
N GLN A 196 -19.18 3.05 -2.77
CA GLN A 196 -19.51 1.63 -2.82
C GLN A 196 -21.01 1.38 -2.61
N GLN A 197 -21.66 2.10 -1.68
CA GLN A 197 -23.12 2.06 -1.50
C GLN A 197 -23.87 2.59 -2.73
N GLU A 198 -23.30 3.59 -3.40
CA GLU A 198 -23.84 4.16 -4.64
C GLU A 198 -23.55 3.30 -5.89
N GLY A 199 -22.81 2.19 -5.76
CA GLY A 199 -22.43 1.32 -6.87
C GLY A 199 -21.47 1.98 -7.86
N THR A 200 -20.75 3.02 -7.44
CA THR A 200 -19.87 3.81 -8.31
C THR A 200 -18.44 3.28 -8.26
N PRO A 201 -17.84 2.87 -9.39
CA PRO A 201 -16.44 2.44 -9.43
C PRO A 201 -15.49 3.60 -9.09
N LEU A 202 -14.35 3.28 -8.49
CA LEU A 202 -13.36 4.30 -8.12
C LEU A 202 -12.06 4.15 -8.91
N ILE A 203 -11.39 5.27 -9.16
CA ILE A 203 -10.02 5.32 -9.65
C ILE A 203 -9.17 6.25 -8.80
N VAL A 204 -7.85 6.09 -8.87
CA VAL A 204 -6.88 7.06 -8.34
C VAL A 204 -6.10 7.64 -9.52
N ILE A 205 -5.80 8.94 -9.46
CA ILE A 205 -4.90 9.60 -10.39
C ILE A 205 -3.68 10.09 -9.60
N ALA A 206 -2.48 9.89 -10.13
CA ALA A 206 -1.23 10.29 -9.48
C ALA A 206 -0.19 10.83 -10.47
N GLY A 207 0.82 11.51 -9.96
CA GLY A 207 1.97 11.95 -10.74
C GLY A 207 3.03 10.86 -10.93
N LYS A 208 4.29 11.24 -10.86
CA LYS A 208 5.46 10.37 -11.04
C LYS A 208 5.76 9.53 -9.80
N GLU A 209 6.42 8.39 -10.01
CA GLU A 209 6.95 7.52 -8.95
C GLU A 209 5.90 7.06 -7.93
N TYR A 210 4.67 6.82 -8.40
CA TYR A 210 3.58 6.40 -7.53
C TYR A 210 3.90 5.04 -6.87
N GLY A 211 3.84 5.03 -5.54
CA GLY A 211 4.12 3.86 -4.72
C GLY A 211 5.60 3.65 -4.38
N THR A 212 6.43 4.69 -4.39
CA THR A 212 7.84 4.56 -4.01
C THR A 212 8.05 4.21 -2.52
N GLY A 213 9.21 3.63 -2.17
CA GLY A 213 9.59 3.31 -0.80
C GLY A 213 9.37 1.84 -0.40
N SER A 214 8.94 1.62 0.85
CA SER A 214 8.86 0.29 1.46
C SER A 214 7.89 -0.64 0.72
N SER A 215 8.26 -1.92 0.54
CA SER A 215 7.34 -2.93 0.02
C SER A 215 6.24 -3.23 1.05
N ARG A 216 5.04 -2.68 0.83
CA ARG A 216 3.86 -2.86 1.68
C ARG A 216 2.71 -3.36 0.83
N ASP A 217 2.33 -4.62 1.01
CA ASP A 217 1.21 -5.24 0.30
C ASP A 217 -0.14 -4.54 0.60
N TRP A 218 -0.30 -4.02 1.81
CA TRP A 218 -1.45 -3.24 2.24
C TRP A 218 -1.68 -1.96 1.42
N ALA A 219 -0.64 -1.41 0.78
CA ALA A 219 -0.84 -0.30 -0.16
C ALA A 219 -1.69 -0.71 -1.38
N ALA A 220 -1.63 -1.98 -1.80
CA ALA A 220 -2.48 -2.51 -2.87
C ALA A 220 -3.78 -3.13 -2.33
N LYS A 221 -3.72 -3.90 -1.23
CA LYS A 221 -4.91 -4.51 -0.60
C LYS A 221 -5.90 -3.45 -0.14
N GLY A 222 -5.41 -2.41 0.52
CA GLY A 222 -6.22 -1.27 0.95
C GLY A 222 -6.89 -0.58 -0.23
N THR A 223 -6.11 -0.23 -1.26
CA THR A 223 -6.62 0.38 -2.50
C THR A 223 -7.75 -0.45 -3.13
N MET A 224 -7.56 -1.76 -3.26
CA MET A 224 -8.57 -2.68 -3.77
C MET A 224 -9.82 -2.72 -2.87
N LEU A 225 -9.65 -2.82 -1.55
CA LEU A 225 -10.75 -2.89 -0.59
C LEU A 225 -11.53 -1.58 -0.47
N LEU A 226 -10.93 -0.43 -0.80
CA LEU A 226 -11.64 0.85 -0.99
C LEU A 226 -12.43 0.90 -2.30
N GLY A 227 -12.48 -0.17 -3.09
CA GLY A 227 -13.27 -0.25 -4.33
C GLY A 227 -12.59 0.33 -5.56
N VAL A 228 -11.30 0.71 -5.48
CA VAL A 228 -10.54 1.24 -6.60
C VAL A 228 -10.31 0.17 -7.66
N LYS A 229 -10.73 0.44 -8.89
CA LYS A 229 -10.59 -0.46 -10.05
C LYS A 229 -9.32 -0.20 -10.86
N ALA A 230 -8.85 1.04 -10.90
CA ALA A 230 -7.66 1.42 -11.62
C ALA A 230 -6.91 2.57 -10.95
N VAL A 231 -5.60 2.62 -11.19
CA VAL A 231 -4.74 3.77 -10.87
C VAL A 231 -4.15 4.28 -12.16
N ILE A 232 -4.31 5.57 -12.45
CA ILE A 232 -3.71 6.24 -13.61
C ILE A 232 -2.57 7.14 -13.10
N ALA A 233 -1.33 6.84 -13.46
CA ALA A 233 -0.16 7.60 -13.00
C ALA A 233 0.77 7.99 -14.15
N GLU A 234 1.64 8.98 -13.95
CA GLU A 234 2.70 9.27 -14.93
C GLU A 234 3.76 8.17 -14.93
N SER A 235 4.10 7.64 -13.75
CA SER A 235 4.96 6.47 -13.59
C SER A 235 4.72 5.77 -12.26
N PHE A 236 5.15 4.52 -12.15
CA PHE A 236 5.01 3.68 -10.96
C PHE A 236 6.37 3.20 -10.48
N GLU A 237 6.54 3.04 -9.17
CA GLU A 237 7.57 2.17 -8.63
C GLU A 237 7.25 0.70 -9.00
N ARG A 238 8.29 -0.08 -9.32
CA ARG A 238 8.19 -1.42 -9.89
C ARG A 238 7.43 -2.41 -9.00
N ILE A 239 7.76 -2.46 -7.71
CA ILE A 239 7.16 -3.39 -6.74
C ILE A 239 5.69 -3.00 -6.49
N HIS A 240 5.41 -1.71 -6.28
CA HIS A 240 4.04 -1.27 -6.05
C HIS A 240 3.13 -1.56 -7.24
N ARG A 241 3.59 -1.32 -8.47
CA ARG A 241 2.87 -1.68 -9.70
C ARG A 241 2.50 -3.17 -9.71
N SER A 242 3.46 -4.06 -9.44
CA SER A 242 3.19 -5.51 -9.38
C SER A 242 2.18 -5.87 -8.28
N ASN A 243 2.23 -5.20 -7.12
CA ASN A 243 1.27 -5.43 -6.04
C ASN A 243 -0.16 -5.02 -6.44
N LEU A 244 -0.33 -3.90 -7.15
CA LEU A 244 -1.64 -3.49 -7.69
C LEU A 244 -2.23 -4.57 -8.60
N VAL A 245 -1.43 -5.06 -9.57
CA VAL A 245 -1.84 -6.15 -10.46
C VAL A 245 -2.18 -7.42 -9.67
N GLY A 246 -1.35 -7.76 -8.68
CA GLY A 246 -1.57 -8.91 -7.80
C GLY A 246 -2.87 -8.83 -6.99
N MET A 247 -3.39 -7.63 -6.74
CA MET A 247 -4.68 -7.42 -6.09
C MET A 247 -5.83 -7.13 -7.06
N GLY A 248 -5.61 -7.24 -8.37
CA GLY A 248 -6.64 -6.99 -9.38
C GLY A 248 -6.95 -5.52 -9.63
N VAL A 249 -6.13 -4.58 -9.15
CA VAL A 249 -6.22 -3.15 -9.47
C VAL A 249 -5.42 -2.87 -10.73
N LEU A 250 -6.02 -2.22 -11.72
CA LEU A 250 -5.38 -1.98 -13.02
C LEU A 250 -4.42 -0.78 -12.98
N PRO A 251 -3.09 -0.96 -13.12
CA PRO A 251 -2.18 0.16 -13.28
C PRO A 251 -2.19 0.65 -14.73
N LEU A 252 -2.50 1.93 -14.90
CA LEU A 252 -2.54 2.64 -16.17
C LEU A 252 -1.52 3.77 -16.13
N GLN A 253 -0.80 3.96 -17.23
CA GLN A 253 0.20 5.02 -17.33
C GLN A 253 -0.17 6.01 -18.43
N PHE A 254 -0.10 7.31 -18.12
CA PHE A 254 -0.20 8.33 -19.17
C PHE A 254 0.85 8.12 -20.27
N LYS A 255 0.58 8.62 -21.47
CA LYS A 255 1.61 8.68 -22.52
C LYS A 255 2.72 9.64 -22.09
N GLU A 256 3.89 9.45 -22.68
CA GLU A 256 5.02 10.33 -22.47
C GLU A 256 4.64 11.79 -22.76
N GLY A 257 4.98 12.70 -21.83
CA GLY A 257 4.62 14.11 -21.90
C GLY A 257 3.16 14.44 -21.56
N GLN A 258 2.35 13.47 -21.15
CA GLN A 258 0.99 13.69 -20.66
C GLN A 258 0.89 13.41 -19.16
N ASP A 259 0.09 14.23 -18.50
CA ASP A 259 -0.30 14.10 -17.10
C ASP A 259 -1.72 14.70 -16.90
N ALA A 260 -2.22 14.64 -15.66
CA ALA A 260 -3.54 15.18 -15.33
C ALA A 260 -3.67 16.69 -15.64
N HIS A 261 -2.62 17.47 -15.36
CA HIS A 261 -2.62 18.92 -15.58
C HIS A 261 -2.57 19.27 -17.08
N SER A 262 -1.70 18.65 -17.87
CA SER A 262 -1.56 18.85 -19.32
C SER A 262 -2.85 18.53 -20.09
N LEU A 263 -3.64 17.58 -19.57
CA LEU A 263 -4.92 17.17 -20.13
C LEU A 263 -6.10 17.97 -19.58
N GLY A 264 -5.86 18.87 -18.62
CA GLY A 264 -6.90 19.68 -17.97
C GLY A 264 -7.85 18.89 -17.08
N LEU A 265 -7.41 17.73 -16.56
CA LEU A 265 -8.22 16.88 -15.68
C LEU A 265 -8.28 17.50 -14.28
N THR A 266 -9.50 17.72 -13.80
CA THR A 266 -9.75 18.27 -12.46
C THR A 266 -9.96 17.18 -11.40
N GLY A 267 -10.21 15.95 -11.84
CA GLY A 267 -10.61 14.83 -10.99
C GLY A 267 -12.11 14.82 -10.65
N LYS A 268 -12.88 15.84 -11.06
CA LYS A 268 -14.32 15.95 -10.81
C LYS A 268 -15.17 15.36 -11.94
N GLU A 269 -14.54 14.93 -13.02
CA GLU A 269 -15.17 14.28 -14.16
C GLU A 269 -15.73 12.91 -13.77
N SER A 270 -16.61 12.35 -14.61
CA SER A 270 -16.85 10.91 -14.62
C SER A 270 -15.92 10.24 -15.62
N TYR A 271 -15.37 9.09 -15.28
CA TYR A 271 -14.34 8.41 -16.06
C TYR A 271 -14.84 7.08 -16.61
N GLU A 272 -14.53 6.82 -17.88
CA GLU A 272 -14.65 5.51 -18.51
C GLU A 272 -13.28 5.03 -18.97
N ILE A 273 -12.98 3.75 -18.76
CA ILE A 273 -11.78 3.06 -19.27
C ILE A 273 -12.27 1.97 -20.21
N ILE A 274 -12.09 2.19 -21.51
CA ILE A 274 -12.67 1.37 -22.57
C ILE A 274 -11.60 0.64 -23.38
N GLY A 275 -11.97 -0.55 -23.87
CA GLY A 275 -11.11 -1.37 -24.71
C GLY A 275 -10.19 -2.30 -23.93
N LEU A 276 -10.58 -2.74 -22.72
CA LEU A 276 -9.75 -3.63 -21.91
C LEU A 276 -9.51 -5.01 -22.54
N ASN A 277 -10.38 -5.42 -23.46
CA ASN A 277 -10.27 -6.66 -24.25
C ASN A 277 -9.99 -7.89 -23.37
N GLY A 278 -10.80 -8.13 -22.33
CA GLY A 278 -10.59 -9.25 -21.41
C GLY A 278 -9.26 -9.19 -20.64
N GLY A 279 -8.71 -7.99 -20.44
CA GLY A 279 -7.40 -7.77 -19.84
C GLY A 279 -6.22 -8.02 -20.79
N ALA A 280 -6.46 -8.21 -22.10
CA ALA A 280 -5.42 -8.43 -23.11
C ALA A 280 -4.85 -7.13 -23.72
N ALA A 281 -5.47 -5.98 -23.47
CA ALA A 281 -5.03 -4.71 -24.01
C ALA A 281 -3.62 -4.30 -23.53
N LYS A 282 -2.91 -3.57 -24.39
CA LYS A 282 -1.66 -2.85 -24.05
C LYS A 282 -1.87 -1.34 -23.93
N MET A 283 -2.87 -0.83 -24.64
CA MET A 283 -3.33 0.56 -24.61
C MET A 283 -4.84 0.53 -24.45
N VAL A 284 -5.39 1.48 -23.70
CA VAL A 284 -6.84 1.69 -23.54
C VAL A 284 -7.16 3.16 -23.68
N THR A 285 -8.40 3.46 -24.04
CA THR A 285 -8.89 4.83 -24.10
C THR A 285 -9.56 5.19 -22.77
N VAL A 286 -9.24 6.36 -22.25
CA VAL A 286 -9.93 6.98 -21.12
C VAL A 286 -10.78 8.13 -21.65
N VAL A 287 -12.04 8.16 -21.21
CA VAL A 287 -12.97 9.27 -21.48
C VAL A 287 -13.31 9.92 -20.15
N ALA A 288 -12.85 11.16 -19.95
CA ALA A 288 -13.17 11.97 -18.80
C ALA A 288 -14.26 12.98 -19.19
N THR A 289 -15.46 12.85 -18.63
CA THR A 289 -16.60 13.71 -18.94
C THR A 289 -16.86 14.68 -17.79
N PRO A 290 -16.63 15.99 -17.96
CA PRO A 290 -16.94 16.99 -16.94
C PRO A 290 -18.46 17.16 -16.77
N ALA A 291 -18.90 17.76 -15.66
CA ALA A 291 -20.32 18.10 -15.44
C ALA A 291 -20.86 19.07 -16.51
N SER A 292 -20.00 19.93 -17.04
CA SER A 292 -20.28 20.83 -18.15
C SER A 292 -19.04 20.96 -19.04
N GLY A 293 -19.22 20.91 -20.36
CA GLY A 293 -18.12 21.01 -21.32
C GLY A 293 -17.97 19.78 -22.20
N VAL A 294 -16.86 19.70 -22.95
CA VAL A 294 -16.59 18.62 -23.89
C VAL A 294 -15.83 17.49 -23.19
N PRO A 295 -16.19 16.21 -23.43
CA PRO A 295 -15.43 15.08 -22.92
C PRO A 295 -13.97 15.10 -23.40
N ILE A 296 -13.05 14.85 -22.48
CA ILE A 296 -11.62 14.75 -22.74
C ILE A 296 -11.31 13.27 -23.01
N LYS A 297 -10.79 12.97 -24.21
CA LYS A 297 -10.43 11.61 -24.62
C LYS A 297 -8.92 11.51 -24.76
N PHE A 298 -8.33 10.53 -24.11
CA PHE A 298 -6.89 10.27 -24.19
C PHE A 298 -6.60 8.78 -24.07
N GLU A 299 -5.40 8.38 -24.47
CA GLU A 299 -4.96 7.00 -24.40
C GLU A 299 -3.95 6.82 -23.28
N VAL A 300 -4.05 5.69 -22.57
CA VAL A 300 -3.12 5.31 -21.50
C VAL A 300 -2.59 3.90 -21.75
N ARG A 301 -1.35 3.66 -21.32
CA ARG A 301 -0.70 2.36 -21.40
C ARG A 301 -1.12 1.48 -20.24
N VAL A 302 -1.50 0.24 -20.53
CA VAL A 302 -1.73 -0.79 -19.52
C VAL A 302 -0.40 -1.31 -19.00
N ARG A 303 -0.16 -1.19 -17.70
CA ARG A 303 1.10 -1.58 -17.03
C ARG A 303 1.04 -2.97 -16.41
N ILE A 304 0.49 -3.92 -17.17
CA ILE A 304 0.60 -5.36 -16.93
C ILE A 304 1.73 -5.85 -17.83
N ASP A 305 2.93 -6.00 -17.25
CA ASP A 305 4.17 -6.04 -18.02
C ASP A 305 4.57 -7.47 -18.42
N THR A 306 4.02 -8.50 -17.77
CA THR A 306 4.34 -9.91 -18.07
C THR A 306 3.10 -10.76 -18.35
N PRO A 307 3.24 -11.89 -19.08
CA PRO A 307 2.14 -12.84 -19.29
C PRO A 307 1.57 -13.40 -17.98
N LYS A 308 2.43 -13.67 -16.98
CA LYS A 308 2.00 -14.22 -15.69
C LYS A 308 1.20 -13.21 -14.87
N GLU A 309 1.61 -11.94 -14.87
CA GLU A 309 0.83 -10.85 -14.28
C GLU A 309 -0.55 -10.70 -14.94
N ARG A 310 -0.62 -10.90 -16.27
CA ARG A 310 -1.90 -10.87 -16.99
C ARG A 310 -2.83 -12.00 -16.56
N GLU A 311 -2.29 -13.21 -16.38
CA GLU A 311 -3.04 -14.35 -15.86
C GLU A 311 -3.57 -14.09 -14.45
N TYR A 312 -2.75 -13.51 -13.55
CA TYR A 312 -3.21 -13.08 -12.22
C TYR A 312 -4.35 -12.08 -12.33
N PHE A 313 -4.19 -11.03 -13.14
CA PHE A 313 -5.21 -10.00 -13.31
C PHE A 313 -6.53 -10.55 -13.85
N GLN A 314 -6.47 -11.44 -14.86
CA GLN A 314 -7.65 -12.12 -15.42
C GLN A 314 -8.36 -13.03 -14.41
N HIS A 315 -7.67 -13.45 -13.36
CA HIS A 315 -8.25 -14.19 -12.24
C HIS A 315 -8.76 -13.27 -11.12
N GLY A 316 -8.67 -11.94 -11.24
CA GLY A 316 -9.01 -11.00 -10.17
C GLY A 316 -7.91 -10.86 -9.10
N GLY A 317 -6.69 -11.30 -9.40
CA GLY A 317 -5.52 -11.19 -8.53
C GLY A 317 -4.83 -12.54 -8.27
N ILE A 318 -3.62 -12.46 -7.70
CA ILE A 318 -2.77 -13.63 -7.43
C ILE A 318 -3.39 -14.58 -6.40
N LEU A 319 -4.06 -14.05 -5.37
CA LEU A 319 -4.70 -14.87 -4.34
C LEU A 319 -5.83 -15.72 -4.94
N HIS A 320 -6.65 -15.11 -5.79
CA HIS A 320 -7.72 -15.80 -6.52
C HIS A 320 -7.18 -16.84 -7.49
N TYR A 321 -6.11 -16.50 -8.20
CA TYR A 321 -5.43 -17.42 -9.11
C TYR A 321 -4.96 -18.69 -8.38
N VAL A 322 -4.18 -18.52 -7.31
CA VAL A 322 -3.60 -19.63 -6.54
C VAL A 322 -4.69 -20.48 -5.91
N LEU A 323 -5.73 -19.87 -5.32
CA LEU A 323 -6.81 -20.64 -4.68
C LEU A 323 -7.58 -21.50 -5.71
N ARG A 324 -7.84 -20.99 -6.92
CA ARG A 324 -8.44 -21.82 -8.00
C ARG A 324 -7.54 -22.98 -8.40
N GLN A 325 -6.22 -22.76 -8.47
CA GLN A 325 -5.28 -23.83 -8.80
C GLN A 325 -5.24 -24.93 -7.74
N LEU A 326 -5.18 -24.56 -6.45
CA LEU A 326 -5.21 -25.52 -5.34
C LEU A 326 -6.53 -26.31 -5.34
N ALA A 327 -7.66 -25.63 -5.53
CA ALA A 327 -8.97 -26.27 -5.60
C ALA A 327 -9.13 -27.20 -6.81
N ALA A 328 -8.49 -26.89 -7.95
CA ALA A 328 -8.50 -27.74 -9.13
C ALA A 328 -7.58 -28.97 -8.96
N ALA A 329 -6.39 -28.79 -8.38
CA ALA A 329 -5.46 -29.88 -8.11
C ALA A 329 -6.06 -30.93 -7.15
N ASN A 330 -6.76 -30.49 -6.10
CA ASN A 330 -7.43 -31.38 -5.15
C ASN A 330 -8.64 -32.13 -5.74
N LYS A 331 -9.15 -31.74 -6.92
CA LYS A 331 -10.18 -32.53 -7.63
C LYS A 331 -9.59 -33.62 -8.53
N ALA A 332 -8.29 -33.54 -8.83
CA ALA A 332 -7.58 -34.48 -9.68
C ALA A 332 -6.82 -35.56 -8.89
N ALA A 333 -6.72 -35.40 -7.56
CA ALA A 333 -6.19 -36.38 -6.61
C ALA A 333 -7.35 -37.14 -5.94
#